data_AF-A0A4P1R8I6-F1
#
_entry.id   AF-A0A4P1R8I6-F1
#
_cell.length_a   1.000
_cell.length_b   1.000
_cell.length_c   1.000
_cell.angle_alpha   90.00
_cell.angle_beta   90.00
_cell.angle_gamma   90.00
#
_symmetry.space_group_name_H-M   'P 1'
#
loop_
_entity.id
_entity.type
_entity.pdbx_description
1 polymer ?
#
loop_
_entity_poly.entity_id
_entity_poly.type
_entity_poly.pdbx_seq_one_letter_code
_entity_poly.pdbx_strand_id
1 'polypeptide(L)'
;MKFQIEDITVYFPYDNIYPEQYSYMLDLKRALDAKGHCLLEMPTGTGKTIALLSLITSYVLSKPNSPLKLLYCTRTVHEMEKTLAELKLLHEYQLQHLGPAARLMALGLSSRKNLCVNQRVLAGENRDSVDAGCRKLTASWVRAIAAENESVARCEFFEDYERAGSAAVLPPGVYTLQDLRAFGKEKGWCPYFLARHMVQFANVVVYSYQYLLDPKVAGIISKEMQKESVVVFDEAHNIDNVCIEALSVSVRRQTVEGARRNLNRMRQEIDKFKATDAGRLRAEYNRLVEGLALRGDLPATDAWLANPALPDDILKEAVPGNIRRAEHFIHVLRRLVQYFEGRLDTEEVVNEGLVGFVSSVLNHAGIDQKTLKFCYDRLHSLMMTLEITDTDEFLHIQTICDFATLVGTYARGFSIIIEPYDERMPHIPDPVLQLCCNDASLAIKPVFERFQSVVITSGTLSPIDLYPRLLNFNPVISRSFKMSLTRDCICPMVLTRGSDQLPISTKFDMRSDLGVVRNYGRLLLEMASVVPDGIVCFFVSYSYMDGIVNSWNENGILKDIMQHKLVFIETQDVVETTLALDNYRKACDCGRGAIFFSVAR
;
A
#
# COMPACT_ATOMS: atom_id res chain seq x y z
N MET A 1 -28.73 -11.19 15.69
CA MET A 1 -29.56 -12.27 15.08
C MET A 1 -28.74 -13.55 14.91
N LYS A 2 -29.37 -14.72 15.08
CA LYS A 2 -28.79 -16.03 14.71
C LYS A 2 -29.61 -16.64 13.59
N PHE A 3 -28.95 -17.12 12.55
CA PHE A 3 -29.62 -17.83 11.45
C PHE A 3 -28.68 -18.88 10.85
N GLN A 4 -29.25 -19.82 10.09
CA GLN A 4 -28.48 -20.87 9.42
C GLN A 4 -28.25 -20.53 7.95
N ILE A 5 -27.02 -20.72 7.51
CA ILE A 5 -26.64 -20.77 6.10
C ILE A 5 -26.12 -22.17 5.83
N GLU A 6 -26.95 -22.97 5.15
CA GLU A 6 -26.67 -24.40 4.92
C GLU A 6 -26.35 -25.11 6.26
N ASP A 7 -25.12 -25.59 6.47
CA ASP A 7 -24.67 -26.30 7.67
C ASP A 7 -24.04 -25.39 8.75
N ILE A 8 -23.97 -24.07 8.53
CA ILE A 8 -23.28 -23.13 9.44
C ILE A 8 -24.28 -22.24 10.16
N THR A 9 -24.15 -22.14 11.48
CA THR A 9 -24.88 -21.16 12.28
C THR A 9 -24.11 -19.84 12.31
N VAL A 10 -24.68 -18.81 11.70
CA VAL A 10 -24.08 -17.47 11.62
C VAL A 10 -24.55 -16.60 12.77
N TYR A 11 -23.59 -15.99 13.46
CA TYR A 11 -23.82 -14.99 14.50
C TYR A 11 -23.69 -13.60 13.88
N PHE A 12 -24.80 -12.88 13.79
CA PHE A 12 -24.84 -11.54 13.20
C PHE A 12 -25.19 -10.51 14.28
N PRO A 13 -24.44 -9.40 14.42
CA PRO A 13 -24.57 -8.51 15.57
C PRO A 13 -25.77 -7.56 15.51
N TYR A 14 -26.53 -7.58 14.40
CA TYR A 14 -27.76 -6.81 14.25
C TYR A 14 -29.00 -7.71 14.25
N ASP A 15 -30.17 -7.11 14.47
CA ASP A 15 -31.44 -7.85 14.56
C ASP A 15 -32.02 -8.25 13.21
N ASN A 16 -31.72 -7.48 12.15
CA ASN A 16 -32.23 -7.69 10.80
C ASN A 16 -31.08 -7.88 9.80
N ILE A 17 -31.35 -8.65 8.74
CA ILE A 17 -30.45 -8.86 7.60
C ILE A 17 -31.12 -8.47 6.29
N TYR A 18 -30.34 -8.02 5.32
CA TYR A 18 -30.82 -7.79 3.95
C TYR A 18 -30.80 -9.09 3.14
N PRO A 19 -31.73 -9.27 2.18
CA PRO A 19 -31.73 -10.43 1.27
C PRO A 19 -30.42 -10.58 0.48
N GLU A 20 -29.83 -9.47 0.06
CA GLU A 20 -28.53 -9.43 -0.61
C GLU A 20 -27.39 -9.88 0.32
N GLN A 21 -27.39 -9.49 1.59
CA GLN A 21 -26.40 -9.97 2.57
C GLN A 21 -26.47 -11.49 2.71
N TYR A 22 -27.69 -12.05 2.81
CA TYR A 22 -27.87 -13.51 2.87
C TYR A 22 -27.32 -14.21 1.62
N SER A 23 -27.67 -13.69 0.44
CA SER A 23 -27.21 -14.23 -0.85
C SER A 23 -25.68 -14.18 -0.99
N TYR A 24 -25.08 -13.09 -0.53
CA TYR A 24 -23.63 -12.90 -0.50
C TYR A 24 -22.94 -13.87 0.46
N MET A 25 -23.47 -14.06 1.66
CA MET A 25 -22.92 -15.02 2.60
C MET A 25 -23.04 -16.46 2.09
N LEU A 26 -24.13 -16.79 1.39
CA LEU A 26 -24.31 -18.11 0.76
C LEU A 26 -23.25 -18.38 -0.33
N ASP A 27 -23.04 -17.42 -1.23
CA ASP A 27 -22.06 -17.57 -2.31
C ASP A 27 -20.62 -17.54 -1.77
N LEU A 28 -20.34 -16.70 -0.76
CA LEU A 28 -19.05 -16.70 -0.06
C LEU A 28 -18.79 -18.05 0.62
N LYS A 29 -19.78 -18.64 1.28
CA LYS A 29 -19.68 -19.94 1.94
C LYS A 29 -19.34 -21.05 0.94
N ARG A 30 -20.00 -21.06 -0.22
CA ARG A 30 -19.72 -22.02 -1.31
C ARG A 30 -18.30 -21.88 -1.86
N ALA A 31 -17.79 -20.66 -1.99
CA ALA A 31 -16.41 -20.44 -2.42
C ALA A 31 -15.40 -20.99 -1.40
N LEU A 32 -15.65 -20.79 -0.11
CA LEU A 32 -14.80 -21.30 0.97
C LEU A 32 -14.81 -22.83 1.04
N ASP A 33 -15.98 -23.46 0.88
CA ASP A 33 -16.10 -24.92 0.83
C ASP A 33 -15.38 -25.53 -0.38
N ALA A 34 -15.44 -24.86 -1.55
CA ALA A 34 -14.74 -25.27 -2.76
C ALA A 34 -13.23 -25.01 -2.73
N LYS A 35 -12.72 -24.31 -1.72
CA LYS A 35 -11.30 -23.91 -1.59
C LYS A 35 -10.78 -23.15 -2.82
N GLY A 36 -11.56 -22.23 -3.37
CA GLY A 36 -11.18 -21.47 -4.54
C GLY A 36 -11.33 -19.96 -4.39
N HIS A 37 -10.83 -19.21 -5.36
CA HIS A 37 -10.92 -17.76 -5.37
C HIS A 37 -12.35 -17.29 -5.72
N CYS A 38 -12.72 -16.13 -5.19
CA CYS A 38 -14.07 -15.60 -5.29
C CYS A 38 -14.03 -14.12 -5.66
N LEU A 39 -14.92 -13.70 -6.55
CA LEU A 39 -15.10 -12.32 -6.96
C LEU A 39 -16.56 -11.93 -6.72
N LEU A 40 -16.80 -11.05 -5.75
CA LEU A 40 -18.14 -10.66 -5.31
C LEU A 40 -18.30 -9.15 -5.41
N GLU A 41 -19.22 -8.70 -6.24
CA GLU A 41 -19.63 -7.31 -6.28
C GLU A 41 -20.88 -7.12 -5.41
N MET A 42 -20.73 -6.38 -4.32
CA MET A 42 -21.84 -6.06 -3.41
C MET A 42 -21.95 -4.54 -3.30
N PRO A 43 -23.11 -3.91 -3.53
CA PRO A 43 -23.24 -2.45 -3.54
C PRO A 43 -22.94 -1.82 -2.18
N THR A 44 -22.45 -0.59 -2.20
CA THR A 44 -22.09 0.18 -1.00
C THR A 44 -23.33 0.46 -0.13
N GLY A 45 -23.16 0.44 1.20
CA GLY A 45 -24.25 0.68 2.16
C GLY A 45 -25.04 -0.55 2.61
N THR A 46 -24.79 -1.73 2.05
CA THR A 46 -25.43 -3.00 2.45
C THR A 46 -24.76 -3.69 3.64
N GLY A 47 -23.72 -3.13 4.25
CA GLY A 47 -22.99 -3.78 5.35
C GLY A 47 -22.18 -5.01 4.91
N LYS A 48 -21.38 -4.88 3.84
CA LYS A 48 -20.54 -5.97 3.30
C LYS A 48 -19.52 -6.47 4.30
N THR A 49 -18.84 -5.55 4.97
CA THR A 49 -17.77 -5.82 5.94
C THR A 49 -18.30 -6.70 7.05
N ILE A 50 -19.40 -6.29 7.70
CA ILE A 50 -20.00 -7.11 8.76
C ILE A 50 -20.56 -8.45 8.25
N ALA A 51 -21.18 -8.52 7.06
CA ALA A 51 -21.69 -9.78 6.51
C ALA A 51 -20.54 -10.77 6.26
N LEU A 52 -19.44 -10.29 5.68
CA LEU A 52 -18.24 -11.08 5.45
C LEU A 52 -17.59 -11.56 6.76
N LEU A 53 -17.36 -10.64 7.72
CA LEU A 53 -16.74 -10.98 9.00
C LEU A 53 -17.61 -11.97 9.80
N SER A 54 -18.93 -11.78 9.80
CA SER A 54 -19.88 -12.66 10.49
C SER A 54 -19.83 -14.08 9.93
N LEU A 55 -19.81 -14.22 8.60
CA LEU A 55 -19.71 -15.55 7.98
C LEU A 55 -18.36 -16.20 8.26
N ILE A 56 -17.24 -15.51 7.99
CA ILE A 56 -15.91 -16.14 8.08
C ILE A 56 -15.61 -16.53 9.54
N THR A 57 -15.90 -15.67 10.52
CA THR A 57 -15.70 -16.02 11.92
C THR A 57 -16.60 -17.19 12.35
N SER A 58 -17.86 -17.22 11.92
CA SER A 58 -18.78 -18.34 12.19
C SER A 58 -18.32 -19.63 11.50
N TYR A 59 -17.74 -19.54 10.31
CA TYR A 59 -17.16 -20.66 9.57
C TYR A 59 -15.96 -21.25 10.34
N VAL A 60 -15.05 -20.40 10.83
CA VAL A 60 -13.91 -20.81 11.67
C VAL A 60 -14.40 -21.50 12.96
N LEU A 61 -15.41 -20.94 13.62
CA LEU A 61 -16.00 -21.53 14.83
C LEU A 61 -16.67 -22.88 14.57
N SER A 62 -17.26 -23.09 13.39
CA SER A 62 -17.93 -24.34 13.02
C SER A 62 -16.95 -25.48 12.69
N LYS A 63 -15.71 -25.16 12.28
CA LYS A 63 -14.70 -26.14 11.84
C LYS A 63 -13.40 -26.02 12.68
N PRO A 64 -13.42 -26.35 13.99
CA PRO A 64 -12.26 -26.19 14.88
C PRO A 64 -11.04 -27.02 14.48
N ASN A 65 -11.23 -28.10 13.73
CA ASN A 65 -10.16 -28.98 13.27
C ASN A 65 -9.34 -28.41 12.08
N SER A 66 -9.80 -27.31 11.46
CA SER A 66 -9.08 -26.62 10.39
C SER A 66 -8.99 -25.14 10.77
N PRO A 67 -7.93 -24.73 11.49
CA PRO A 67 -7.78 -23.36 11.97
C PRO A 67 -7.49 -22.42 10.79
N LEU A 68 -8.55 -21.96 10.14
CA LEU A 68 -8.47 -20.96 9.08
C LEU A 68 -8.12 -19.61 9.69
N LYS A 69 -7.03 -19.04 9.20
CA LYS A 69 -6.64 -17.66 9.50
C LYS A 69 -7.23 -16.71 8.47
N LEU A 70 -7.88 -15.65 8.93
CA LEU A 70 -8.44 -14.61 8.08
C LEU A 70 -7.43 -13.46 7.95
N LEU A 71 -7.05 -13.15 6.72
CA LEU A 71 -6.25 -11.98 6.35
C LEU A 71 -7.17 -10.98 5.66
N TYR A 72 -7.47 -9.88 6.33
CA TYR A 72 -8.35 -8.84 5.82
C TYR A 72 -7.52 -7.65 5.34
N CYS A 73 -7.56 -7.41 4.05
CA CYS A 73 -6.81 -6.37 3.37
C CYS A 73 -7.73 -5.19 3.08
N THR A 74 -7.34 -4.01 3.55
CA THR A 74 -8.03 -2.72 3.32
C THR A 74 -7.16 -1.79 2.51
N ARG A 75 -7.73 -0.73 1.91
CA ARG A 75 -6.95 0.26 1.19
C ARG A 75 -6.34 1.26 2.17
N THR A 76 -7.14 1.79 3.08
CA THR A 76 -6.73 2.88 3.98
C THR A 76 -6.68 2.47 5.46
N VAL A 77 -5.91 3.23 6.25
CA VAL A 77 -5.83 3.02 7.71
C VAL A 77 -7.18 3.28 8.40
N HIS A 78 -7.96 4.22 7.88
CA HIS A 78 -9.28 4.55 8.43
C HIS A 78 -10.29 3.41 8.20
N GLU A 79 -10.24 2.76 7.03
CA GLU A 79 -11.03 1.54 6.78
C GLU A 79 -10.62 0.41 7.74
N MET A 80 -9.31 0.20 7.94
CA MET A 80 -8.83 -0.80 8.90
C MET A 80 -9.36 -0.56 10.32
N GLU A 81 -9.36 0.69 10.81
CA GLU A 81 -9.93 1.01 12.13
C GLU A 81 -11.43 0.72 12.19
N LYS A 82 -12.18 1.04 11.13
CA LYS A 82 -13.61 0.71 11.03
C LYS A 82 -13.85 -0.79 11.05
N THR A 83 -13.11 -1.56 10.24
CA THR A 83 -13.21 -3.02 10.19
C THR A 83 -12.91 -3.65 11.55
N LEU A 84 -11.90 -3.16 12.27
CA LEU A 84 -11.58 -3.64 13.62
C LEU A 84 -12.66 -3.27 14.64
N ALA A 85 -13.27 -2.10 14.53
CA ALA A 85 -14.40 -1.70 15.37
C ALA A 85 -15.64 -2.57 15.13
N GLU A 86 -15.97 -2.86 13.87
CA GLU A 86 -17.06 -3.79 13.52
C GLU A 86 -16.78 -5.22 14.01
N LEU A 87 -15.53 -5.67 13.89
CA LEU A 87 -15.11 -6.98 14.40
C LEU A 87 -15.21 -7.05 15.93
N LYS A 88 -14.94 -5.95 16.64
CA LYS A 88 -15.09 -5.85 18.09
C LYS A 88 -16.56 -6.00 18.50
N LEU A 89 -17.48 -5.30 17.82
CA LEU A 89 -18.93 -5.44 18.02
C LEU A 89 -19.38 -6.90 17.79
N LEU A 90 -18.91 -7.51 16.71
CA LEU A 90 -19.21 -8.90 16.39
C LEU A 90 -18.68 -9.87 17.47
N HIS A 91 -17.45 -9.65 17.93
CA HIS A 91 -16.82 -10.49 18.93
C HIS A 91 -17.53 -10.39 20.29
N GLU A 92 -17.93 -9.19 20.71
CA GLU A 92 -18.75 -8.99 21.92
C GLU A 92 -20.09 -9.73 21.82
N TYR A 93 -20.75 -9.67 20.66
CA TYR A 93 -21.99 -10.42 20.40
C TYR A 93 -21.75 -11.94 20.46
N GLN A 94 -20.65 -12.44 19.88
CA GLN A 94 -20.30 -13.86 19.94
C GLN A 94 -19.99 -14.32 21.37
N LEU A 95 -19.25 -13.53 22.15
CA LEU A 95 -18.93 -13.82 23.55
C LEU A 95 -20.20 -13.93 24.41
N GLN A 96 -21.20 -13.07 24.19
CA GLN A 96 -22.47 -13.15 24.93
C GLN A 96 -23.22 -14.47 24.68
N HIS A 97 -23.08 -15.06 23.49
CA HIS A 97 -23.84 -16.25 23.09
C HIS A 97 -23.09 -17.57 23.22
N LEU A 98 -21.76 -17.56 23.08
CA LEU A 98 -20.88 -18.73 23.08
C LEU A 98 -19.94 -18.78 24.29
N GLY A 99 -19.83 -17.69 25.05
CA GLY A 99 -18.93 -17.58 26.18
C GLY A 99 -17.46 -17.78 25.78
N PRO A 100 -16.67 -18.56 26.55
CA PRO A 100 -15.23 -18.73 26.30
C PRO A 100 -14.91 -19.51 25.01
N ALA A 101 -15.90 -20.17 24.39
CA ALA A 101 -15.73 -20.86 23.12
C ALA A 101 -15.54 -19.90 21.93
N ALA A 102 -15.96 -18.63 22.06
CA ALA A 102 -15.77 -17.60 21.03
C ALA A 102 -14.41 -16.89 21.12
N ARG A 103 -13.39 -17.51 21.73
CA ARG A 103 -12.05 -16.92 21.89
C ARG A 103 -11.46 -16.58 20.52
N LEU A 104 -11.38 -15.29 20.21
CA LEU A 104 -10.83 -14.75 18.97
C LEU A 104 -9.65 -13.84 19.30
N MET A 105 -8.57 -13.96 18.55
CA MET A 105 -7.51 -12.96 18.54
C MET A 105 -7.52 -12.24 17.20
N ALA A 106 -7.81 -10.94 17.23
CA ALA A 106 -7.77 -10.10 16.06
C ALA A 106 -6.88 -8.88 16.28
N LEU A 107 -6.06 -8.54 15.28
CA LEU A 107 -5.14 -7.41 15.38
C LEU A 107 -5.06 -6.59 14.08
N GLY A 108 -4.97 -5.28 14.25
CA GLY A 108 -4.60 -4.35 13.20
C GLY A 108 -3.08 -4.23 13.06
N LEU A 109 -2.56 -4.41 11.85
CA LEU A 109 -1.14 -4.22 11.54
C LEU A 109 -0.95 -3.04 10.60
N SER A 110 -0.08 -2.11 10.99
CA SER A 110 0.20 -0.86 10.29
C SER A 110 1.69 -0.50 10.34
N SER A 111 2.04 0.61 9.70
CA SER A 111 3.39 1.19 9.71
C SER A 111 3.84 1.61 11.12
N ARG A 112 5.17 1.75 11.28
CA ARG A 112 5.77 2.24 12.53
C ARG A 112 5.25 3.64 12.90
N LYS A 113 4.94 4.49 11.93
CA LYS A 113 4.35 5.82 12.15
C LYS A 113 3.06 5.76 12.97
N ASN A 114 2.23 4.74 12.75
CA ASN A 114 0.94 4.60 13.45
C ASN A 114 1.06 3.85 14.77
N LEU A 115 2.02 2.94 14.94
CA LEU A 115 2.16 2.09 16.14
C LEU A 115 3.25 2.54 17.12
N CYS A 116 4.16 3.44 16.71
CA CYS A 116 5.23 3.90 17.58
C CYS A 116 4.68 4.70 18.78
N VAL A 117 5.33 4.54 19.93
CA VAL A 117 5.04 5.26 21.19
C VAL A 117 6.19 6.14 21.64
N ASN A 118 7.38 5.97 21.06
CA ASN A 118 8.55 6.78 21.37
C ASN A 118 8.43 8.16 20.72
N GLN A 119 8.32 9.21 21.55
CA GLN A 119 8.12 10.59 21.08
C GLN A 119 9.27 11.10 20.21
N ARG A 120 10.52 10.67 20.46
CA ARG A 120 11.68 11.10 19.66
C ARG A 120 11.60 10.59 18.23
N VAL A 121 11.10 9.37 18.04
CA VAL A 121 10.95 8.75 16.72
C VAL A 121 9.69 9.25 16.02
N LEU A 122 8.61 9.48 16.77
CA LEU A 122 7.36 10.04 16.25
C LEU A 122 7.47 11.47 15.74
N ALA A 123 8.49 12.22 16.17
CA ALA A 123 8.74 13.58 15.71
C ALA A 123 9.16 13.66 14.22
N GLY A 124 9.48 12.53 13.58
CA GLY A 124 9.79 12.48 12.16
C GLY A 124 8.57 12.84 11.29
N GLU A 125 8.78 13.70 10.30
CA GLU A 125 7.71 14.16 9.39
C GLU A 125 7.20 13.01 8.50
N ASN A 126 8.13 12.21 7.96
CA ASN A 126 7.87 11.21 6.93
C ASN A 126 7.97 9.77 7.46
N ARG A 127 7.29 8.83 6.79
CA ARG A 127 7.32 7.40 7.13
C ARG A 127 8.75 6.85 7.17
N ASP A 128 9.56 7.15 6.17
CA ASP A 128 10.94 6.64 6.07
C ASP A 128 11.84 7.20 7.19
N SER A 129 11.61 8.45 7.61
CA SER A 129 12.34 9.06 8.72
C SER A 129 12.03 8.38 10.06
N VAL A 130 10.76 7.96 10.27
CA VAL A 130 10.34 7.19 11.45
C VAL A 130 10.98 5.79 11.42
N ASP A 131 11.05 5.16 10.25
CA ASP A 131 11.65 3.84 10.08
C ASP A 131 13.17 3.88 10.34
N ALA A 132 13.87 4.89 9.81
CA ALA A 132 15.29 5.14 10.05
C ALA A 132 15.55 5.50 11.53
N GLY A 133 14.74 6.39 12.11
CA GLY A 133 14.84 6.77 13.52
C GLY A 133 14.65 5.60 14.48
N CYS A 134 13.72 4.68 14.17
CA CYS A 134 13.57 3.43 14.90
C CYS A 134 14.83 2.56 14.79
N ARG A 135 15.36 2.38 13.57
CA ARG A 135 16.56 1.57 13.31
C ARG A 135 17.80 2.09 14.04
N LYS A 136 17.97 3.41 14.13
CA LYS A 136 19.04 4.05 14.92
C LYS A 136 19.05 3.62 16.38
N LEU A 137 17.91 3.21 16.94
CA LEU A 137 17.76 2.82 18.34
C LEU A 137 17.66 1.30 18.54
N THR A 138 17.24 0.53 17.53
CA THR A 138 16.95 -0.90 17.66
C THR A 138 17.89 -1.82 16.88
N ALA A 139 18.80 -1.27 16.05
CA ALA A 139 19.72 -2.08 15.27
C ALA A 139 20.60 -2.97 16.15
N SER A 140 20.85 -4.21 15.70
CA SER A 140 21.57 -5.24 16.48
C SER A 140 22.97 -4.79 16.89
N TRP A 141 23.72 -4.14 16.00
CA TRP A 141 25.04 -3.58 16.31
C TRP A 141 24.99 -2.38 17.25
N VAL A 142 23.99 -1.49 17.10
CA VAL A 142 23.82 -0.36 18.04
C VAL A 142 23.55 -0.87 19.45
N ARG A 143 22.73 -1.92 19.57
CA ARG A 143 22.44 -2.54 20.87
C ARG A 143 23.66 -3.21 21.47
N ALA A 144 24.51 -3.85 20.66
CA ALA A 144 25.77 -4.43 21.11
C ALA A 144 26.75 -3.35 21.61
N ILE A 145 26.96 -2.28 20.84
CA ILE A 145 27.81 -1.15 21.24
C ILE A 145 27.27 -0.50 22.52
N ALA A 146 25.96 -0.33 22.59
CA ALA A 146 25.34 0.29 23.74
C ALA A 146 25.46 -0.60 24.99
N ALA A 147 25.49 -1.94 24.85
CA ALA A 147 25.74 -2.86 25.96
C ALA A 147 27.13 -2.67 26.58
N GLU A 148 28.10 -2.21 25.80
CA GLU A 148 29.44 -1.85 26.27
C GLU A 148 29.53 -0.39 26.74
N ASN A 149 28.71 0.50 26.17
CA ASN A 149 28.69 1.94 26.47
C ASN A 149 27.27 2.44 26.80
N GLU A 150 27.00 2.72 28.08
CA GLU A 150 25.70 3.23 28.56
C GLU A 150 25.32 4.62 28.00
N SER A 151 26.25 5.35 27.40
CA SER A 151 26.00 6.66 26.79
C SER A 151 25.25 6.60 25.45
N VAL A 152 25.15 5.41 24.83
CA VAL A 152 24.48 5.24 23.52
C VAL A 152 22.98 5.07 23.74
N ALA A 153 22.18 5.92 23.09
CA ALA A 153 20.73 5.91 23.20
C ALA A 153 20.11 4.63 22.61
N ARG A 154 19.18 4.01 23.36
CA ARG A 154 18.39 2.85 22.92
C ARG A 154 16.90 3.13 23.06
N CYS A 155 16.08 2.27 22.46
CA CYS A 155 14.65 2.31 22.65
C CYS A 155 14.23 1.46 23.86
N GLU A 156 13.90 2.10 24.98
CA GLU A 156 13.46 1.43 26.22
C GLU A 156 12.31 0.45 25.95
N PHE A 157 11.29 0.90 25.20
CA PHE A 157 10.13 0.06 24.85
C PHE A 157 10.49 -1.23 24.09
N PHE A 158 11.54 -1.21 23.29
CA PHE A 158 11.98 -2.38 22.54
C PHE A 158 12.80 -3.32 23.41
N GLU A 159 13.69 -2.78 24.24
CA GLU A 159 14.50 -3.56 25.18
C GLU A 159 13.64 -4.27 26.22
N ASP A 160 12.63 -3.59 26.76
CA ASP A 160 11.70 -4.17 27.73
C ASP A 160 10.81 -5.25 27.10
N TYR A 161 10.43 -5.06 25.83
CA TYR A 161 9.74 -6.08 25.04
C TYR A 161 10.63 -7.31 24.82
N GLU A 162 11.89 -7.13 24.40
CA GLU A 162 12.80 -8.26 24.22
C GLU A 162 13.13 -8.97 25.55
N ARG A 163 13.24 -8.24 26.65
CA ARG A 163 13.43 -8.81 27.99
C ARG A 163 12.23 -9.67 28.41
N ALA A 164 11.02 -9.24 28.06
CA ALA A 164 9.81 -10.02 28.29
C ALA A 164 9.74 -11.26 27.37
N GLY A 165 10.29 -11.18 26.16
CA GLY A 165 10.44 -12.31 25.23
C GLY A 165 9.13 -13.05 25.01
N SER A 166 9.10 -14.35 25.32
CA SER A 166 7.93 -15.22 25.16
C SER A 166 6.78 -14.91 26.14
N ALA A 167 7.02 -14.13 27.20
CA ALA A 167 5.96 -13.67 28.10
C ALA A 167 5.18 -12.47 27.54
N ALA A 168 5.68 -11.82 26.48
CA ALA A 168 5.01 -10.71 25.82
C ALA A 168 3.87 -11.21 24.91
N VAL A 169 2.76 -11.60 25.52
CA VAL A 169 1.57 -12.12 24.82
C VAL A 169 0.37 -11.22 25.10
N LEU A 170 -0.37 -10.88 24.03
CA LEU A 170 -1.65 -10.19 24.17
C LEU A 170 -2.74 -11.19 24.60
N PRO A 171 -3.59 -10.84 25.58
CA PRO A 171 -4.76 -11.66 25.89
C PRO A 171 -5.70 -11.74 24.68
N PRO A 172 -6.58 -12.75 24.59
CA PRO A 172 -7.54 -12.85 23.50
C PRO A 172 -8.46 -11.64 23.47
N GLY A 173 -8.73 -11.15 22.27
CA GLY A 173 -9.54 -9.97 22.04
C GLY A 173 -9.29 -9.38 20.65
N VAL A 174 -10.03 -8.31 20.37
CA VAL A 174 -9.90 -7.52 19.14
C VAL A 174 -9.16 -6.23 19.49
N TYR A 175 -7.99 -6.03 18.89
CA TYR A 175 -7.14 -4.87 19.16
C TYR A 175 -7.10 -3.91 17.97
N THR A 176 -7.60 -2.70 18.19
CA THR A 176 -7.39 -1.59 17.26
C THR A 176 -5.95 -1.06 17.36
N LEU A 177 -5.53 -0.22 16.41
CA LEU A 177 -4.22 0.45 16.50
C LEU A 177 -4.09 1.27 17.78
N GLN A 178 -5.17 1.93 18.20
CA GLN A 178 -5.18 2.75 19.42
C GLN A 178 -5.06 1.88 20.67
N ASP A 179 -5.78 0.74 20.71
CA ASP A 179 -5.70 -0.22 21.81
C ASP A 179 -4.30 -0.80 21.95
N LEU A 180 -3.64 -1.16 20.83
CA LEU A 180 -2.26 -1.66 20.83
C LEU A 180 -1.27 -0.63 21.39
N ARG A 181 -1.44 0.65 21.01
CA ARG A 181 -0.61 1.74 21.54
C ARG A 181 -0.84 1.97 23.02
N ALA A 182 -2.09 1.95 23.47
CA ALA A 182 -2.44 2.10 24.88
C ALA A 182 -1.83 0.96 25.71
N PHE A 183 -2.00 -0.28 25.24
CA PHE A 183 -1.44 -1.47 25.90
C PHE A 183 0.09 -1.42 25.98
N GLY A 184 0.77 -1.07 24.88
CA GLY A 184 2.23 -0.96 24.89
C GLY A 184 2.74 0.17 25.77
N LYS A 185 2.01 1.29 25.89
CA LYS A 185 2.33 2.34 26.87
C LYS A 185 2.16 1.88 28.31
N GLU A 186 1.09 1.15 28.61
CA GLU A 186 0.81 0.64 29.96
C GLU A 186 1.85 -0.39 30.41
N LYS A 187 2.25 -1.31 29.52
CA LYS A 187 3.24 -2.36 29.81
C LYS A 187 4.69 -1.94 29.60
N GLY A 188 4.95 -0.80 28.98
CA GLY A 188 6.29 -0.39 28.57
C GLY A 188 6.86 -1.19 27.39
N TRP A 189 6.01 -1.78 26.56
CA TRP A 189 6.43 -2.59 25.41
C TRP A 189 6.22 -1.86 24.08
N CYS A 190 7.08 -2.13 23.10
CA CYS A 190 6.92 -1.59 21.75
C CYS A 190 5.70 -2.22 21.05
N PRO A 191 4.64 -1.45 20.74
CA PRO A 191 3.42 -2.01 20.14
C PRO A 191 3.67 -2.59 18.74
N TYR A 192 4.60 -2.01 17.98
CA TYR A 192 4.89 -2.46 16.62
C TYR A 192 5.47 -3.89 16.60
N PHE A 193 6.49 -4.16 17.42
CA PHE A 193 7.10 -5.49 17.49
C PHE A 193 6.18 -6.50 18.19
N LEU A 194 5.41 -6.05 19.19
CA LEU A 194 4.38 -6.86 19.83
C LEU A 194 3.32 -7.30 18.81
N ALA A 195 2.74 -6.37 18.05
CA ALA A 195 1.73 -6.68 17.03
C ALA A 195 2.28 -7.68 16.01
N ARG A 196 3.53 -7.49 15.56
CA ARG A 196 4.20 -8.39 14.62
C ARG A 196 4.39 -9.79 15.20
N HIS A 197 4.86 -9.94 16.43
CA HIS A 197 4.97 -11.26 17.07
C HIS A 197 3.60 -11.94 17.23
N MET A 198 2.58 -11.16 17.59
CA MET A 198 1.21 -11.63 17.77
C MET A 198 0.52 -12.00 16.45
N VAL A 199 1.04 -11.57 15.29
CA VAL A 199 0.55 -12.02 13.98
C VAL A 199 0.52 -13.54 13.92
N GLN A 200 1.53 -14.25 14.43
CA GLN A 200 1.60 -15.71 14.38
C GLN A 200 0.47 -16.40 15.15
N PHE A 201 -0.01 -15.79 16.24
CA PHE A 201 -1.06 -16.32 17.11
C PHE A 201 -2.46 -15.81 16.78
N ALA A 202 -2.58 -14.80 15.92
CA ALA A 202 -3.87 -14.21 15.57
C ALA A 202 -4.70 -15.11 14.65
N ASN A 203 -6.01 -15.11 14.88
CA ASN A 203 -7.00 -15.72 13.99
C ASN A 203 -7.37 -14.77 12.85
N VAL A 204 -7.46 -13.47 13.15
CA VAL A 204 -7.81 -12.42 12.18
C VAL A 204 -6.72 -11.36 12.18
N VAL A 205 -6.19 -11.03 11.01
CA VAL A 205 -5.23 -9.95 10.86
C VAL A 205 -5.76 -8.96 9.84
N VAL A 206 -5.89 -7.70 10.23
CA VAL A 206 -6.32 -6.61 9.33
C VAL A 206 -5.13 -5.72 9.00
N TYR A 207 -4.81 -5.54 7.72
CA TYR A 207 -3.74 -4.64 7.26
C TYR A 207 -4.01 -4.07 5.87
N SER A 208 -3.12 -3.20 5.38
CA SER A 208 -3.26 -2.57 4.05
C SER A 208 -2.79 -3.48 2.91
N TYR A 209 -3.34 -3.30 1.70
CA TYR A 209 -2.96 -4.02 0.47
C TYR A 209 -1.45 -4.10 0.25
N GLN A 210 -0.73 -3.00 0.52
CA GLN A 210 0.70 -2.90 0.33
C GLN A 210 1.47 -3.95 1.13
N TYR A 211 0.99 -4.35 2.31
CA TYR A 211 1.66 -5.36 3.13
C TYR A 211 1.61 -6.77 2.51
N LEU A 212 0.73 -7.02 1.55
CA LEU A 212 0.59 -8.30 0.87
C LEU A 212 1.05 -8.28 -0.58
N LEU A 213 0.81 -7.18 -1.29
CA LEU A 213 1.10 -7.03 -2.71
C LEU A 213 2.45 -6.41 -2.98
N ASP A 214 2.91 -5.48 -2.14
CA ASP A 214 4.27 -4.94 -2.31
C ASP A 214 5.24 -6.04 -1.89
N PRO A 215 6.05 -6.57 -2.82
CA PRO A 215 7.04 -7.55 -2.46
C PRO A 215 7.86 -7.06 -1.25
N LYS A 216 8.26 -5.77 -1.23
CA LYS A 216 9.22 -5.18 -0.26
C LYS A 216 8.84 -5.48 1.18
N VAL A 217 7.54 -5.52 1.43
CA VAL A 217 6.97 -5.70 2.76
C VAL A 217 6.38 -7.11 2.91
N ALA A 218 5.80 -7.67 1.86
CA ALA A 218 5.16 -8.98 1.87
C ALA A 218 6.12 -10.09 2.29
N GLY A 219 7.40 -10.03 1.92
CA GLY A 219 8.40 -11.05 2.32
C GLY A 219 8.53 -11.25 3.83
N ILE A 220 8.25 -10.23 4.64
CA ILE A 220 8.35 -10.31 6.11
C ILE A 220 7.17 -11.08 6.69
N ILE A 221 5.96 -10.64 6.33
CA ILE A 221 4.71 -11.09 6.95
C ILE A 221 4.31 -12.42 6.34
N SER A 222 4.50 -12.57 5.04
CA SER A 222 4.06 -13.74 4.32
C SER A 222 4.71 -14.99 4.91
N LYS A 223 6.01 -15.02 5.25
CA LYS A 223 6.68 -16.19 5.87
C LYS A 223 5.97 -16.71 7.14
N GLU A 224 5.33 -15.85 7.90
CA GLU A 224 4.62 -16.19 9.13
C GLU A 224 3.19 -16.70 8.88
N MET A 225 2.71 -16.65 7.63
CA MET A 225 1.34 -17.03 7.25
C MET A 225 1.26 -18.44 6.68
N GLN A 226 0.26 -19.19 7.18
CA GLN A 226 -0.07 -20.52 6.70
C GLN A 226 -0.72 -20.46 5.31
N LYS A 227 -0.48 -21.49 4.48
CA LYS A 227 -1.10 -21.60 3.14
C LYS A 227 -2.61 -21.77 3.21
N GLU A 228 -3.12 -22.38 4.29
CA GLU A 228 -4.54 -22.58 4.58
C GLU A 228 -5.25 -21.30 5.09
N SER A 229 -4.74 -20.11 4.76
CA SER A 229 -5.37 -18.84 5.14
C SER A 229 -6.35 -18.36 4.06
N VAL A 230 -7.39 -17.62 4.49
CA VAL A 230 -8.32 -16.92 3.61
C VAL A 230 -7.91 -15.45 3.53
N VAL A 231 -7.65 -14.95 2.33
CA VAL A 231 -7.36 -13.54 2.08
C VAL A 231 -8.62 -12.86 1.57
N VAL A 232 -8.93 -11.68 2.11
CA VAL A 232 -10.04 -10.84 1.68
C VAL A 232 -9.50 -9.48 1.27
N PHE A 233 -9.69 -9.08 0.03
CA PHE A 233 -9.46 -7.72 -0.43
C PHE A 233 -10.79 -6.97 -0.45
N ASP A 234 -10.94 -5.98 0.44
CA ASP A 234 -12.12 -5.12 0.52
C ASP A 234 -11.90 -3.77 -0.17
N GLU A 235 -12.87 -3.33 -0.95
CA GLU A 235 -12.80 -2.19 -1.87
C GLU A 235 -11.69 -2.29 -2.94
N ALA A 236 -11.55 -3.49 -3.50
CA ALA A 236 -10.52 -3.90 -4.46
C ALA A 236 -10.68 -3.38 -5.91
N HIS A 237 -11.34 -2.24 -6.12
CA HIS A 237 -11.53 -1.68 -7.46
C HIS A 237 -10.21 -1.19 -8.09
N ASN A 238 -9.23 -0.79 -7.27
CA ASN A 238 -7.91 -0.29 -7.69
C ASN A 238 -6.76 -1.29 -7.46
N ILE A 239 -7.06 -2.59 -7.35
CA ILE A 239 -6.05 -3.60 -7.06
C ILE A 239 -4.97 -3.68 -8.15
N ASP A 240 -5.35 -3.46 -9.40
CA ASP A 240 -4.48 -3.38 -10.57
C ASP A 240 -3.49 -2.22 -10.46
N ASN A 241 -3.97 -1.02 -10.14
CA ASN A 241 -3.13 0.16 -9.94
C ASN A 241 -2.13 -0.06 -8.80
N VAL A 242 -2.56 -0.65 -7.68
CA VAL A 242 -1.66 -0.97 -6.57
C VAL A 242 -0.60 -1.99 -6.98
N CYS A 243 -0.95 -2.99 -7.78
CA CYS A 243 0.01 -3.96 -8.33
C CYS A 243 1.01 -3.31 -9.30
N ILE A 244 0.54 -2.39 -10.15
CA ILE A 244 1.38 -1.65 -11.09
C ILE A 244 2.35 -0.73 -10.34
N GLU A 245 1.86 0.05 -9.39
CA GLU A 245 2.66 0.96 -8.57
C GLU A 245 3.71 0.21 -7.74
N ALA A 246 3.37 -0.96 -7.19
CA ALA A 246 4.29 -1.75 -6.37
C ALA A 246 5.55 -2.21 -7.13
N LEU A 247 5.44 -2.44 -8.44
CA LEU A 247 6.54 -2.90 -9.30
C LEU A 247 7.12 -1.80 -10.19
N SER A 248 6.52 -0.60 -10.21
CA SER A 248 7.00 0.52 -11.01
C SER A 248 7.99 1.37 -10.22
N VAL A 249 9.02 1.87 -10.89
CA VAL A 249 10.09 2.67 -10.25
C VAL A 249 10.43 3.86 -11.12
N SER A 250 10.40 5.06 -10.53
CA SER A 250 10.80 6.31 -11.19
C SER A 250 12.16 6.80 -10.69
N VAL A 251 13.06 7.12 -11.61
CA VAL A 251 14.37 7.71 -11.36
C VAL A 251 14.40 9.11 -11.97
N ARG A 252 14.61 10.12 -11.12
CA ARG A 252 14.77 11.52 -11.53
C ARG A 252 16.22 11.96 -11.44
N ARG A 253 16.55 13.12 -12.00
CA ARG A 253 17.91 13.73 -11.88
C ARG A 253 18.38 13.85 -10.43
N GLN A 254 17.48 14.26 -9.53
CA GLN A 254 17.76 14.34 -8.08
C GLN A 254 18.13 12.97 -7.48
N THR A 255 17.49 11.89 -7.92
CA THR A 255 17.80 10.52 -7.49
C THR A 255 19.22 10.11 -7.92
N VAL A 256 19.62 10.44 -9.14
CA VAL A 256 20.97 10.13 -9.67
C VAL A 256 22.04 10.93 -8.93
N GLU A 257 21.82 12.23 -8.71
CA GLU A 257 22.74 13.08 -7.95
C GLU A 257 22.87 12.63 -6.49
N GLY A 258 21.74 12.31 -5.84
CA GLY A 258 21.71 11.75 -4.49
C GLY A 258 22.45 10.41 -4.41
N ALA A 259 22.23 9.52 -5.37
CA ALA A 259 22.94 8.24 -5.44
C ALA A 259 24.45 8.42 -5.62
N ARG A 260 24.91 9.41 -6.38
CA ARG A 260 26.35 9.73 -6.53
C ARG A 260 26.97 10.18 -5.20
N ARG A 261 26.25 11.01 -4.41
CA ARG A 261 26.68 11.40 -3.06
C ARG A 261 26.75 10.18 -2.13
N ASN A 262 25.74 9.32 -2.17
CA ASN A 262 25.66 8.09 -1.38
C ASN A 262 26.81 7.12 -1.68
N LEU A 263 27.16 6.94 -2.96
CA LEU A 263 28.28 6.09 -3.36
C LEU A 263 29.63 6.64 -2.86
N ASN A 264 29.82 7.96 -2.86
CA ASN A 264 31.03 8.58 -2.30
C ASN A 264 31.12 8.39 -0.78
N ARG A 265 29.99 8.52 -0.07
CA ARG A 265 29.93 8.26 1.38
C ARG A 265 30.21 6.79 1.69
N MET A 266 29.57 5.84 0.99
CA MET A 266 29.84 4.41 1.17
C MET A 266 31.31 4.07 0.91
N ARG A 267 31.93 4.69 -0.09
CA ARG A 267 33.36 4.50 -0.37
C ARG A 267 34.23 4.95 0.80
N GLN A 268 33.97 6.15 1.35
CA GLN A 268 34.69 6.67 2.51
C GLN A 268 34.51 5.75 3.73
N GLU A 269 33.30 5.24 3.98
CA GLU A 269 33.06 4.30 5.06
C GLU A 269 33.80 2.97 4.86
N ILE A 270 33.83 2.43 3.64
CA ILE A 270 34.63 1.22 3.36
C ILE A 270 36.12 1.47 3.59
N ASP A 271 36.64 2.62 3.19
CA ASP A 271 38.06 2.96 3.39
C ASP A 271 38.39 3.08 4.90
N LYS A 272 37.49 3.66 5.70
CA LYS A 272 37.60 3.68 7.17
C LYS A 272 37.54 2.27 7.76
N PHE A 273 36.51 1.49 7.43
CA PHE A 273 36.34 0.12 7.93
C PHE A 273 37.48 -0.81 7.54
N LYS A 274 38.12 -0.59 6.39
CA LYS A 274 39.31 -1.35 5.99
C LYS A 274 40.51 -1.05 6.87
N ALA A 275 40.64 0.19 7.35
CA ALA A 275 41.69 0.59 8.28
C ALA A 275 41.42 0.08 9.70
N THR A 276 40.15 0.04 10.13
CA THR A 276 39.78 -0.36 11.50
C THR A 276 39.57 -1.87 11.65
N ASP A 277 38.86 -2.50 10.71
CA ASP A 277 38.29 -3.85 10.89
C ASP A 277 38.15 -4.66 9.57
N ALA A 278 39.29 -4.93 8.92
CA ALA A 278 39.35 -5.72 7.68
C ALA A 278 38.81 -7.16 7.82
N GLY A 279 38.69 -7.69 9.05
CA GLY A 279 38.21 -9.04 9.33
C GLY A 279 36.74 -9.25 8.94
N ARG A 280 35.86 -8.28 9.17
CA ARG A 280 34.41 -8.41 8.87
C ARG A 280 34.13 -8.40 7.37
N LEU A 281 34.83 -7.56 6.61
CA LEU A 281 34.74 -7.56 5.14
C LEU A 281 35.18 -8.90 4.53
N ARG A 282 36.20 -9.54 5.13
CA ARG A 282 36.63 -10.90 4.74
C ARG A 282 35.59 -11.95 5.13
N ALA A 283 34.99 -11.84 6.31
CA ALA A 283 33.92 -12.74 6.75
C ALA A 283 32.68 -12.61 5.83
N GLU A 284 32.30 -11.39 5.44
CA GLU A 284 31.24 -11.16 4.46
C GLU A 284 31.58 -11.81 3.11
N TYR A 285 32.80 -11.60 2.60
CA TYR A 285 33.26 -12.22 1.37
C TYR A 285 33.15 -13.76 1.43
N ASN A 286 33.58 -14.38 2.52
CA ASN A 286 33.47 -15.84 2.70
C ASN A 286 32.01 -16.30 2.73
N ARG A 287 31.12 -15.59 3.45
CA ARG A 287 29.67 -15.87 3.45
C ARG A 287 29.08 -15.80 2.04
N LEU A 288 29.48 -14.82 1.23
CA LEU A 288 29.01 -14.69 -0.15
C LEU A 288 29.55 -15.78 -1.09
N VAL A 289 30.73 -16.35 -0.79
CA VAL A 289 31.35 -17.45 -1.55
C VAL A 289 30.70 -18.79 -1.21
N GLU A 290 30.41 -19.03 0.07
CA GLU A 290 29.71 -20.24 0.57
C GLU A 290 28.23 -20.26 0.16
N GLY A 291 27.71 -19.14 -0.34
CA GLY A 291 26.36 -18.99 -0.88
C GLY A 291 25.39 -18.38 0.15
N LEU A 292 24.33 -17.75 -0.35
CA LEU A 292 23.28 -17.10 0.45
C LEU A 292 22.40 -18.09 1.27
N ALA A 293 22.78 -19.37 1.34
CA ALA A 293 22.01 -20.45 1.96
C ALA A 293 21.87 -20.32 3.50
N LEU A 294 22.61 -19.42 4.14
CA LEU A 294 22.51 -19.11 5.58
C LEU A 294 21.54 -17.95 5.90
N ARG A 295 20.63 -17.59 4.99
CA ARG A 295 19.55 -16.60 5.25
C ARG A 295 18.49 -17.08 6.28
N GLY A 296 18.62 -18.28 6.83
CA GLY A 296 17.69 -18.84 7.82
C GLY A 296 17.72 -18.17 9.20
N ASP A 297 18.84 -17.55 9.60
CA ASP A 297 19.08 -17.13 11.00
C ASP A 297 19.33 -15.62 11.19
N LEU A 298 18.75 -14.75 10.36
CA LEU A 298 18.78 -13.31 10.65
C LEU A 298 17.81 -12.98 11.80
N PRO A 299 18.22 -12.18 12.80
CA PRO A 299 17.31 -11.71 13.86
C PRO A 299 16.06 -11.06 13.28
N ALA A 300 14.90 -11.20 13.93
CA ALA A 300 13.63 -10.70 13.42
C ALA A 300 13.62 -9.18 13.10
N THR A 301 14.49 -8.39 13.74
CA THR A 301 14.72 -6.97 13.46
C THR A 301 15.29 -6.72 12.07
N ASP A 302 16.09 -7.67 11.58
CA ASP A 302 16.82 -7.63 10.31
C ASP A 302 16.10 -8.47 9.23
N ALA A 303 14.88 -8.92 9.48
CA ALA A 303 14.11 -9.71 8.51
C ALA A 303 13.36 -8.86 7.46
N TRP A 304 13.33 -7.52 7.58
CA TRP A 304 12.81 -6.59 6.56
C TRP A 304 13.68 -6.52 5.30
N LEU A 305 14.76 -7.29 5.27
CA LEU A 305 15.87 -7.13 4.36
C LEU A 305 15.88 -8.12 3.20
N ALA A 306 14.80 -8.89 3.06
CA ALA A 306 14.61 -9.73 1.90
C ALA A 306 14.38 -8.84 0.68
N ASN A 307 15.19 -9.01 -0.36
CA ASN A 307 14.81 -8.59 -1.71
C ASN A 307 13.62 -9.45 -2.14
N PRO A 308 12.44 -8.87 -2.33
CA PRO A 308 11.24 -9.68 -2.43
C PRO A 308 10.56 -9.61 -3.78
N ALA A 309 11.08 -8.80 -4.71
CA ALA A 309 10.67 -8.79 -6.10
C ALA A 309 11.22 -10.03 -6.86
N LEU A 310 11.96 -10.89 -6.17
CA LEU A 310 12.56 -12.09 -6.71
C LEU A 310 11.74 -13.31 -6.28
N PRO A 311 11.25 -14.14 -7.22
CA PRO A 311 10.77 -15.49 -6.93
C PRO A 311 11.76 -16.29 -6.06
N ASP A 312 11.24 -17.15 -5.17
CA ASP A 312 12.04 -17.95 -4.23
C ASP A 312 13.13 -18.82 -4.90
N ASP A 313 12.96 -19.15 -6.18
CA ASP A 313 13.92 -19.92 -6.96
C ASP A 313 15.19 -19.13 -7.34
N ILE A 314 15.11 -17.80 -7.40
CA ILE A 314 16.24 -16.91 -7.66
C ILE A 314 17.14 -16.77 -6.43
N LEU A 315 16.56 -16.88 -5.22
CA LEU A 315 17.27 -16.73 -3.95
C LEU A 315 18.28 -17.86 -3.68
N LYS A 316 18.28 -18.93 -4.47
CA LYS A 316 19.18 -20.09 -4.34
C LYS A 316 20.45 -19.97 -5.18
N GLU A 317 20.55 -18.96 -6.04
CA GLU A 317 21.73 -18.76 -6.91
C GLU A 317 22.87 -18.05 -6.18
N ALA A 318 24.12 -18.49 -6.43
CA ALA A 318 25.29 -17.84 -5.88
C ALA A 318 25.55 -16.46 -6.50
N VAL A 319 25.91 -15.49 -5.66
CA VAL A 319 26.23 -14.11 -6.06
C VAL A 319 27.41 -14.11 -7.05
N PRO A 320 27.31 -13.39 -8.19
CA PRO A 320 28.36 -13.30 -9.20
C PRO A 320 29.70 -12.86 -8.60
N GLY A 321 30.79 -13.49 -9.05
CA GLY A 321 32.15 -13.22 -8.57
C GLY A 321 32.54 -11.74 -8.67
N ASN A 322 32.06 -11.05 -9.71
CA ASN A 322 32.38 -9.66 -10.02
C ASN A 322 31.90 -8.66 -8.94
N ILE A 323 30.86 -8.99 -8.17
CA ILE A 323 30.28 -8.12 -7.14
C ILE A 323 30.56 -8.59 -5.71
N ARG A 324 31.36 -9.65 -5.51
CA ARG A 324 31.66 -10.15 -4.16
C ARG A 324 32.48 -9.16 -3.35
N ARG A 325 33.44 -8.46 -3.97
CA ARG A 325 34.23 -7.42 -3.29
C ARG A 325 33.47 -6.10 -3.27
N ALA A 326 33.40 -5.46 -2.11
CA ALA A 326 32.70 -4.19 -1.91
C ALA A 326 33.20 -3.07 -2.85
N GLU A 327 34.52 -2.97 -3.05
CA GLU A 327 35.15 -1.99 -3.94
C GLU A 327 34.69 -2.14 -5.40
N HIS A 328 34.65 -3.39 -5.89
CA HIS A 328 34.19 -3.69 -7.24
C HIS A 328 32.71 -3.41 -7.39
N PHE A 329 31.91 -3.74 -6.37
CA PHE A 329 30.47 -3.46 -6.39
C PHE A 329 30.17 -1.95 -6.45
N ILE A 330 30.88 -1.12 -5.69
CA ILE A 330 30.75 0.34 -5.80
C ILE A 330 31.13 0.81 -7.21
N HIS A 331 32.17 0.25 -7.81
CA HIS A 331 32.55 0.61 -9.17
C HIS A 331 31.48 0.26 -10.20
N VAL A 332 30.84 -0.90 -10.06
CA VAL A 332 29.68 -1.31 -10.88
C VAL A 332 28.52 -0.34 -10.69
N LEU A 333 28.17 0.02 -9.45
CA LEU A 333 27.10 0.99 -9.18
C LEU A 333 27.42 2.38 -9.74
N ARG A 334 28.68 2.84 -9.66
CA ARG A 334 29.09 4.12 -10.26
C ARG A 334 28.90 4.12 -11.78
N ARG A 335 29.27 3.03 -12.47
CA ARG A 335 29.02 2.88 -13.91
C ARG A 335 27.53 2.88 -14.24
N LEU A 336 26.71 2.20 -13.43
CA LEU A 336 25.26 2.17 -13.61
C LEU A 336 24.64 3.56 -13.43
N VAL A 337 25.04 4.30 -12.39
CA VAL A 337 24.58 5.67 -12.13
C VAL A 337 24.98 6.60 -13.28
N GLN A 338 26.22 6.49 -13.79
CA GLN A 338 26.68 7.25 -14.96
C GLN A 338 25.88 6.91 -16.22
N TYR A 339 25.53 5.64 -16.41
CA TYR A 339 24.68 5.22 -17.52
C TYR A 339 23.27 5.84 -17.42
N PHE A 340 22.67 5.88 -16.23
CA PHE A 340 21.38 6.55 -16.03
C PHE A 340 21.46 8.07 -16.24
N GLU A 341 22.54 8.71 -15.78
CA GLU A 341 22.80 10.14 -16.04
C GLU A 341 22.80 10.43 -17.54
N GLY A 342 23.57 9.66 -18.33
CA GLY A 342 23.61 9.83 -19.78
C GLY A 342 22.29 9.51 -20.51
N ARG A 343 21.43 8.65 -19.93
CA ARG A 343 20.09 8.37 -20.49
C ARG A 343 19.07 9.46 -20.16
N LEU A 344 19.22 10.14 -19.03
CA LEU A 344 18.34 11.26 -18.64
C LEU A 344 18.63 12.54 -19.43
N ASP A 345 19.81 12.69 -20.01
CA ASP A 345 20.16 13.85 -20.84
C ASP A 345 19.62 13.77 -22.30
N THR A 346 18.71 12.84 -22.58
CA THR A 346 18.04 12.74 -23.90
C THR A 346 16.95 13.81 -24.04
N GLU A 347 16.75 14.36 -25.24
CA GLU A 347 15.75 15.42 -25.49
C GLU A 347 14.41 14.91 -26.03
N GLU A 348 14.36 13.65 -26.48
CA GLU A 348 13.16 13.02 -27.03
C GLU A 348 12.58 11.99 -26.07
N VAL A 349 11.26 11.78 -26.17
CA VAL A 349 10.59 10.71 -25.41
C VAL A 349 11.00 9.36 -25.97
N VAL A 350 11.63 8.53 -25.14
CA VAL A 350 12.09 7.20 -25.54
C VAL A 350 11.25 6.12 -24.85
N ASN A 351 10.70 5.19 -25.62
CA ASN A 351 10.04 3.99 -25.12
C ASN A 351 10.85 2.75 -25.55
N GLU A 352 11.38 2.02 -24.56
CA GLU A 352 12.20 0.83 -24.78
C GLU A 352 11.65 -0.38 -24.00
N GLY A 353 11.76 -1.56 -24.62
CA GLY A 353 11.54 -2.83 -23.93
C GLY A 353 12.76 -3.23 -23.08
N LEU A 354 12.51 -3.99 -22.01
CA LEU A 354 13.53 -4.50 -21.07
C LEU A 354 14.73 -5.16 -21.75
N VAL A 355 14.50 -6.02 -22.75
CA VAL A 355 15.57 -6.78 -23.42
C VAL A 355 16.54 -5.85 -24.16
N GLY A 356 16.00 -4.82 -24.83
CA GLY A 356 16.80 -3.80 -25.49
C GLY A 356 17.61 -2.99 -24.50
N PHE A 357 16.98 -2.60 -23.38
CA PHE A 357 17.64 -1.84 -22.33
C PHE A 357 18.77 -2.63 -21.65
N VAL A 358 18.56 -3.91 -21.31
CA VAL A 358 19.59 -4.78 -20.73
C VAL A 358 20.77 -4.95 -21.69
N SER A 359 20.50 -5.12 -23.00
CA SER A 359 21.55 -5.17 -24.01
C SER A 359 22.33 -3.85 -24.09
N SER A 360 21.64 -2.72 -24.01
CA SER A 360 22.27 -1.39 -23.97
C SER A 360 23.16 -1.21 -22.74
N VAL A 361 22.70 -1.63 -21.55
CA VAL A 361 23.49 -1.61 -20.31
C VAL A 361 24.73 -2.48 -20.43
N LEU A 362 24.62 -3.67 -21.02
CA LEU A 362 25.78 -4.54 -21.24
C LEU A 362 26.80 -3.88 -22.19
N ASN A 363 26.35 -3.29 -23.29
CA ASN A 363 27.24 -2.69 -24.29
C ASN A 363 27.92 -1.40 -23.80
N HIS A 364 27.20 -0.52 -23.09
CA HIS A 364 27.71 0.78 -22.66
C HIS A 364 28.37 0.74 -21.28
N ALA A 365 27.76 0.04 -20.31
CA ALA A 365 28.26 -0.01 -18.93
C ALA A 365 29.08 -1.28 -18.62
N GLY A 366 29.03 -2.30 -19.49
CA GLY A 366 29.72 -3.57 -19.27
C GLY A 366 29.17 -4.35 -18.08
N ILE A 367 27.85 -4.25 -17.83
CA ILE A 367 27.18 -4.90 -16.69
C ILE A 367 26.27 -6.02 -17.19
N ASP A 368 26.54 -7.24 -16.75
CA ASP A 368 25.73 -8.41 -17.11
C ASP A 368 24.34 -8.39 -16.45
N GLN A 369 23.35 -8.98 -17.11
CA GLN A 369 21.99 -9.17 -16.55
C GLN A 369 22.01 -9.86 -15.19
N LYS A 370 22.85 -10.89 -15.03
CA LYS A 370 23.00 -11.59 -13.75
C LYS A 370 23.51 -10.67 -12.64
N THR A 371 24.36 -9.70 -12.96
CA THR A 371 24.85 -8.71 -11.99
C THR A 371 23.74 -7.77 -11.54
N LEU A 372 22.91 -7.30 -12.48
CA LEU A 372 21.75 -6.43 -12.19
C LEU A 372 20.76 -7.11 -11.23
N LYS A 373 20.51 -8.41 -11.43
CA LYS A 373 19.61 -9.25 -10.60
C LYS A 373 19.95 -9.23 -9.10
N PHE A 374 21.24 -9.14 -8.74
CA PHE A 374 21.70 -9.19 -7.34
C PHE A 374 22.05 -7.81 -6.76
N CYS A 375 21.78 -6.71 -7.48
CA CYS A 375 22.16 -5.36 -7.05
C CYS A 375 21.57 -4.99 -5.68
N TYR A 376 20.27 -5.20 -5.48
CA TYR A 376 19.61 -4.89 -4.21
C TYR A 376 20.15 -5.75 -3.07
N ASP A 377 20.21 -7.07 -3.24
CA ASP A 377 20.70 -7.99 -2.21
C ASP A 377 22.14 -7.67 -1.79
N ARG A 378 22.99 -7.31 -2.76
CA ARG A 378 24.38 -6.96 -2.49
C ARG A 378 24.51 -5.62 -1.79
N LEU A 379 23.77 -4.59 -2.22
CA LEU A 379 23.71 -3.28 -1.55
C LEU A 379 23.28 -3.45 -0.10
N HIS A 380 22.24 -4.25 0.10
CA HIS A 380 21.69 -4.51 1.41
C HIS A 380 22.71 -5.21 2.34
N SER A 381 23.36 -6.29 1.86
CA SER A 381 24.43 -6.98 2.61
C SER A 381 25.57 -6.03 2.99
N LEU A 382 25.94 -5.13 2.07
CA LEU A 382 26.99 -4.15 2.29
C LEU A 382 26.59 -3.12 3.34
N MET A 383 25.36 -2.58 3.27
CA MET A 383 24.85 -1.63 4.27
C MET A 383 24.84 -2.23 5.68
N MET A 384 24.58 -3.54 5.81
CA MET A 384 24.64 -4.24 7.09
C MET A 384 26.06 -4.47 7.58
N THR A 385 26.98 -4.81 6.67
CA THR A 385 28.40 -4.99 7.02
C THR A 385 29.03 -3.66 7.44
N LEU A 386 28.59 -2.55 6.85
CA LEU A 386 29.03 -1.18 7.18
C LEU A 386 28.26 -0.54 8.33
N GLU A 387 27.32 -1.26 8.97
CA GLU A 387 26.58 -0.79 10.15
C GLU A 387 25.86 0.55 9.96
N ILE A 388 25.42 0.81 8.72
CA ILE A 388 24.74 2.06 8.38
C ILE A 388 23.34 2.08 9.02
N THR A 389 23.12 3.09 9.86
CA THR A 389 21.85 3.32 10.58
C THR A 389 20.93 4.33 9.87
N ASP A 390 21.49 5.31 9.17
CA ASP A 390 20.79 6.37 8.42
C ASP A 390 20.23 5.85 7.07
N THR A 391 19.23 4.98 7.07
CA THR A 391 18.70 4.39 5.81
C THR A 391 17.98 5.40 4.92
N ASP A 392 17.43 6.47 5.50
CA ASP A 392 16.75 7.57 4.81
C ASP A 392 17.66 8.29 3.82
N GLU A 393 18.91 8.55 4.20
CA GLU A 393 19.89 9.18 3.31
C GLU A 393 20.27 8.29 2.12
N PHE A 394 20.19 6.96 2.29
CA PHE A 394 20.53 5.99 1.25
C PHE A 394 19.37 5.60 0.33
N LEU A 395 18.19 6.22 0.47
CA LEU A 395 17.01 5.92 -0.34
C LEU A 395 17.29 5.99 -1.85
N HIS A 396 18.01 7.02 -2.30
CA HIS A 396 18.29 7.22 -3.73
C HIS A 396 19.07 6.07 -4.38
N ILE A 397 20.06 5.51 -3.68
CA ILE A 397 20.83 4.38 -4.22
C ILE A 397 20.04 3.07 -4.14
N GLN A 398 19.18 2.93 -3.12
CA GLN A 398 18.25 1.81 -3.02
C GLN A 398 17.27 1.81 -4.21
N THR A 399 16.69 2.95 -4.58
CA THR A 399 15.80 3.07 -5.76
C THR A 399 16.50 2.65 -7.06
N ILE A 400 17.77 3.00 -7.24
CA ILE A 400 18.55 2.58 -8.42
C ILE A 400 18.81 1.07 -8.41
N CYS A 401 19.12 0.49 -7.23
CA CYS A 401 19.29 -0.95 -7.10
C CYS A 401 17.98 -1.72 -7.27
N ASP A 402 16.85 -1.18 -6.82
CA ASP A 402 15.51 -1.73 -7.07
C ASP A 402 15.24 -1.77 -8.58
N PHE A 403 15.42 -0.64 -9.26
CA PHE A 403 15.28 -0.54 -10.71
C PHE A 403 16.16 -1.59 -11.42
N ALA A 404 17.44 -1.67 -11.06
CA ALA A 404 18.37 -2.64 -11.66
C ALA A 404 17.94 -4.09 -11.44
N THR A 405 17.47 -4.40 -10.23
CA THR A 405 17.01 -5.74 -9.86
C THR A 405 15.78 -6.14 -10.67
N LEU A 406 14.79 -5.25 -10.79
CA LEU A 406 13.57 -5.50 -11.57
C LEU A 406 13.89 -5.72 -13.04
N VAL A 407 14.75 -4.87 -13.62
CA VAL A 407 15.21 -4.99 -15.01
C VAL A 407 16.00 -6.28 -15.24
N GLY A 408 16.81 -6.71 -14.27
CA GLY A 408 17.56 -7.96 -14.36
C GLY A 408 16.69 -9.22 -14.22
N THR A 409 15.54 -9.11 -13.56
CA THR A 409 14.69 -10.25 -13.17
C THR A 409 13.57 -10.52 -14.14
N TYR A 410 12.81 -9.49 -14.50
CA TYR A 410 11.65 -9.63 -15.36
C TYR A 410 12.05 -9.43 -16.82
N ALA A 411 11.48 -10.23 -17.71
CA ALA A 411 11.73 -10.14 -19.16
C ALA A 411 10.51 -9.63 -19.95
N ARG A 412 9.31 -9.71 -19.38
CA ARG A 412 8.04 -9.36 -20.01
C ARG A 412 7.16 -8.59 -19.01
N GLY A 413 6.20 -7.82 -19.53
CA GLY A 413 5.23 -7.10 -18.72
C GLY A 413 5.71 -5.73 -18.21
N PHE A 414 6.88 -5.26 -18.63
CA PHE A 414 7.38 -3.92 -18.29
C PHE A 414 7.82 -3.15 -19.53
N SER A 415 7.74 -1.83 -19.45
CA SER A 415 8.30 -0.89 -20.40
C SER A 415 9.14 0.15 -19.66
N ILE A 416 10.20 0.62 -20.31
CA ILE A 416 11.02 1.72 -19.81
C ILE A 416 10.67 2.95 -20.64
N ILE A 417 10.23 4.00 -19.97
CA ILE A 417 9.83 5.28 -20.57
C ILE A 417 10.78 6.35 -20.04
N ILE A 418 11.35 7.13 -20.95
CA ILE A 418 12.17 8.30 -20.62
C ILE A 418 11.43 9.52 -21.14
N GLU A 419 11.03 10.38 -20.21
CA GLU A 419 10.35 11.65 -20.49
C GLU A 419 11.28 12.80 -20.12
N PRO A 420 11.71 13.64 -21.08
CA PRO A 420 12.64 14.74 -20.80
C PRO A 420 11.98 15.99 -20.22
N TYR A 421 10.69 16.16 -20.46
CA TYR A 421 9.90 17.31 -20.03
C TYR A 421 8.61 16.82 -19.35
N ASP A 422 8.19 17.52 -18.30
CA ASP A 422 6.86 17.34 -17.71
C ASP A 422 5.80 17.91 -18.67
N GLU A 423 4.72 17.16 -18.92
CA GLU A 423 3.57 17.60 -19.72
C GLU A 423 3.01 18.96 -19.26
N ARG A 424 3.10 19.27 -17.96
CA ARG A 424 2.61 20.52 -17.38
C ARG A 424 3.53 21.71 -17.66
N MET A 425 4.82 21.47 -17.82
CA MET A 425 5.85 22.49 -17.97
C MET A 425 6.81 22.11 -19.11
N PRO A 426 6.37 22.16 -20.37
CA PRO A 426 7.16 21.70 -21.51
C PRO A 426 8.45 22.49 -21.75
N HIS A 427 8.60 23.67 -21.13
CA HIS A 427 9.78 24.52 -21.26
C HIS A 427 10.83 24.30 -20.17
N ILE A 428 10.51 23.53 -19.13
CA ILE A 428 11.44 23.24 -18.03
C ILE A 428 11.87 21.78 -18.18
N PRO A 429 13.16 21.49 -18.37
CA PRO A 429 13.64 20.11 -18.43
C PRO A 429 13.50 19.47 -17.03
N ASP A 430 12.64 18.46 -16.93
CA ASP A 430 12.53 17.58 -15.76
C ASP A 430 12.61 16.13 -16.25
N PRO A 431 13.83 15.63 -16.52
CA PRO A 431 13.98 14.31 -17.09
C PRO A 431 13.66 13.22 -16.06
N VAL A 432 12.78 12.32 -16.46
CA VAL A 432 12.30 11.19 -15.66
C VAL A 432 12.48 9.89 -16.44
N LEU A 433 13.18 8.93 -15.82
CA LEU A 433 13.30 7.55 -16.28
C LEU A 433 12.34 6.69 -15.46
N GLN A 434 11.27 6.20 -16.07
CA GLN A 434 10.28 5.33 -15.43
C GLN A 434 10.39 3.90 -15.94
N LEU A 435 10.51 2.95 -15.01
CA LEU A 435 10.19 1.56 -15.25
C LEU A 435 8.72 1.36 -14.90
N CYS A 436 7.88 1.15 -15.91
CA CYS A 436 6.45 0.95 -15.74
C CYS A 436 6.11 -0.54 -15.84
N CYS A 437 5.45 -1.07 -14.82
CA CYS A 437 4.82 -2.39 -14.88
C CYS A 437 3.47 -2.26 -15.60
N ASN A 438 3.28 -3.02 -16.68
CA ASN A 438 2.04 -3.03 -17.45
C ASN A 438 1.18 -4.28 -17.16
N ASP A 439 1.71 -5.22 -16.37
CA ASP A 439 1.06 -6.48 -16.05
C ASP A 439 0.87 -6.64 -14.54
N ALA A 440 -0.32 -6.28 -14.06
CA ALA A 440 -0.69 -6.41 -12.66
C ALA A 440 -0.70 -7.86 -12.15
N SER A 441 -0.82 -8.85 -13.05
CA SER A 441 -0.83 -10.26 -12.66
C SER A 441 0.48 -10.70 -12.01
N LEU A 442 1.61 -10.07 -12.37
CA LEU A 442 2.92 -10.40 -11.84
C LEU A 442 3.03 -10.19 -10.32
N ALA A 443 2.41 -9.12 -9.79
CA ALA A 443 2.45 -8.81 -8.37
C ALA A 443 1.51 -9.70 -7.54
N ILE A 444 0.33 -10.03 -8.08
CA ILE A 444 -0.69 -10.79 -7.32
C ILE A 444 -0.56 -12.31 -7.49
N LYS A 445 0.13 -12.79 -8.52
CA LYS A 445 0.34 -14.22 -8.77
C LYS A 445 0.84 -15.01 -7.54
N PRO A 446 1.85 -14.54 -6.77
CA PRO A 446 2.27 -15.24 -5.56
C PRO A 446 1.17 -15.36 -4.49
N VAL A 447 0.24 -14.41 -4.45
CA VAL A 447 -0.90 -14.44 -3.51
C VAL A 447 -1.87 -15.55 -3.90
N PHE A 448 -2.23 -15.65 -5.18
CA PHE A 448 -3.12 -16.71 -5.67
C PHE A 448 -2.50 -18.10 -5.57
N GLU A 449 -1.20 -18.24 -5.82
CA GLU A 449 -0.50 -19.54 -5.72
C GLU A 449 -0.29 -19.99 -4.26
N ARG A 450 -0.18 -19.04 -3.34
CA ARG A 450 0.14 -19.34 -1.93
C ARG A 450 -1.08 -19.62 -1.07
N PHE A 451 -2.13 -18.82 -1.21
CA PHE A 451 -3.28 -18.84 -0.32
C PHE A 451 -4.42 -19.69 -0.89
N GLN A 452 -5.05 -20.47 -0.01
CA GLN A 452 -6.13 -21.37 -0.38
C GLN A 452 -7.33 -20.67 -1.03
N SER A 453 -7.75 -19.54 -0.49
CA SER A 453 -8.91 -18.80 -1.01
C SER A 453 -8.66 -17.31 -0.90
N VAL A 454 -8.86 -16.61 -2.02
CA VAL A 454 -8.73 -15.16 -2.11
C VAL A 454 -10.09 -14.63 -2.54
N VAL A 455 -10.66 -13.78 -1.71
CA VAL A 455 -11.96 -13.16 -1.90
C VAL A 455 -11.72 -11.70 -2.26
N ILE A 456 -12.09 -11.33 -3.48
CA ILE A 456 -12.04 -9.95 -3.96
C ILE A 456 -13.46 -9.41 -3.88
N THR A 457 -13.67 -8.38 -3.07
CA THR A 457 -14.97 -7.75 -2.87
C THR A 457 -14.87 -6.24 -2.97
N SER A 458 -15.83 -5.63 -3.67
CA SER A 458 -15.99 -4.17 -3.74
C SER A 458 -17.39 -3.84 -4.28
N GLY A 459 -17.82 -2.60 -4.12
CA GLY A 459 -19.15 -2.16 -4.55
C GLY A 459 -19.21 -1.56 -5.93
N THR A 460 -18.08 -1.46 -6.60
CA THR A 460 -17.94 -0.78 -7.87
C THR A 460 -17.13 -1.63 -8.87
N LEU A 461 -17.17 -2.97 -8.73
CA LEU A 461 -16.49 -3.90 -9.64
C LEU A 461 -17.31 -4.09 -10.92
N SER A 462 -17.32 -3.06 -11.76
CA SER A 462 -18.08 -3.10 -13.01
C SER A 462 -17.17 -2.77 -14.21
N PRO A 463 -17.11 -3.64 -15.24
CA PRO A 463 -17.68 -4.99 -15.35
C PRO A 463 -16.84 -6.05 -14.61
N ILE A 464 -17.52 -6.96 -13.89
CA ILE A 464 -16.87 -8.01 -13.07
C ILE A 464 -15.99 -8.99 -13.89
N ASP A 465 -16.31 -9.19 -15.16
CA ASP A 465 -15.58 -10.11 -16.06
C ASP A 465 -14.19 -9.61 -16.48
N LEU A 466 -13.87 -8.32 -16.22
CA LEU A 466 -12.58 -7.73 -16.56
C LEU A 466 -11.46 -8.22 -15.62
N TYR A 467 -11.74 -8.30 -14.31
CA TYR A 467 -10.74 -8.61 -13.28
C TYR A 467 -10.08 -9.99 -13.45
N PRO A 468 -10.81 -11.07 -13.76
CA PRO A 468 -10.20 -12.38 -14.05
C PRO A 468 -9.19 -12.33 -15.20
N ARG A 469 -9.48 -11.53 -16.24
CA ARG A 469 -8.60 -11.39 -17.41
C ARG A 469 -7.38 -10.53 -17.10
N LEU A 470 -7.56 -9.46 -16.33
CA LEU A 470 -6.50 -8.51 -15.98
C LEU A 470 -5.50 -9.13 -14.99
N LEU A 471 -6.00 -9.78 -13.94
CA LEU A 471 -5.18 -10.38 -12.89
C LEU A 471 -4.79 -11.84 -13.20
N ASN A 472 -5.23 -12.37 -14.35
CA ASN A 472 -4.93 -13.72 -14.84
C ASN A 472 -5.25 -14.84 -13.81
N PHE A 473 -6.48 -14.84 -13.29
CA PHE A 473 -6.96 -15.87 -12.35
C PHE A 473 -8.37 -16.34 -12.71
N ASN A 474 -8.71 -17.55 -12.27
CA ASN A 474 -10.02 -18.16 -12.52
C ASN A 474 -10.82 -18.23 -11.20
N PRO A 475 -11.81 -17.34 -10.97
CA PRO A 475 -12.66 -17.43 -9.80
C PRO A 475 -13.64 -18.62 -9.92
N VAL A 476 -13.92 -19.28 -8.79
CA VAL A 476 -14.98 -20.30 -8.69
C VAL A 476 -16.35 -19.65 -8.74
N ILE A 477 -16.48 -18.49 -8.11
CA ILE A 477 -17.71 -17.70 -8.07
C ILE A 477 -17.37 -16.28 -8.51
N SER A 478 -18.10 -15.81 -9.51
CA SER A 478 -18.13 -14.41 -9.95
C SER A 478 -19.59 -13.97 -9.95
N ARG A 479 -19.97 -13.07 -9.01
CA ARG A 479 -21.36 -12.63 -8.86
C ARG A 479 -21.47 -11.16 -8.48
N SER A 480 -22.48 -10.53 -9.07
CA SER A 480 -22.90 -9.16 -8.77
C SER A 480 -24.27 -9.18 -8.10
N PHE A 481 -24.35 -8.58 -6.92
CA PHE A 481 -25.59 -8.46 -6.14
C PHE A 481 -26.23 -7.10 -6.42
N LYS A 482 -27.56 -7.10 -6.59
CA LYS A 482 -28.33 -5.87 -6.74
C LYS A 482 -28.83 -5.41 -5.38
N MET A 483 -28.78 -4.10 -5.16
CA MET A 483 -29.38 -3.47 -3.99
C MET A 483 -30.90 -3.62 -4.07
N SER A 484 -31.52 -4.24 -3.06
CA SER A 484 -32.97 -4.36 -3.00
C SER A 484 -33.51 -3.26 -2.08
N LEU A 485 -33.74 -2.08 -2.64
CA LEU A 485 -34.33 -0.98 -1.88
C LEU A 485 -35.86 -1.09 -1.84
N THR A 486 -36.46 -0.81 -0.69
CA THR A 486 -37.93 -0.71 -0.55
C THR A 486 -38.49 0.59 -1.14
N ARG A 487 -37.63 1.57 -1.41
CA ARG A 487 -37.94 2.86 -2.04
C ARG A 487 -36.83 3.20 -3.02
N ASP A 488 -37.14 3.95 -4.07
CA ASP A 488 -36.12 4.47 -4.98
C ASP A 488 -35.30 5.57 -4.27
N CYS A 489 -34.25 5.17 -3.57
CA CYS A 489 -33.40 6.11 -2.81
C CYS A 489 -32.34 6.79 -3.68
N ILE A 490 -32.15 6.35 -4.92
CA ILE A 490 -31.10 6.87 -5.82
C ILE A 490 -31.71 7.13 -7.20
N CYS A 491 -31.59 8.36 -7.69
CA CYS A 491 -32.04 8.77 -9.01
C CYS A 491 -30.82 9.17 -9.87
N PRO A 492 -30.20 8.24 -10.61
CA PRO A 492 -29.13 8.60 -11.53
C PRO A 492 -29.73 9.33 -12.74
N MET A 493 -29.19 10.51 -13.06
CA MET A 493 -29.61 11.31 -14.20
C MET A 493 -28.40 11.66 -15.08
N VAL A 494 -28.48 11.38 -16.37
CA VAL A 494 -27.46 11.75 -17.35
C VAL A 494 -27.92 12.99 -18.10
N LEU A 495 -27.28 14.12 -17.81
CA LEU A 495 -27.57 15.40 -18.47
C LEU A 495 -26.70 15.54 -19.71
N THR A 496 -27.33 15.51 -20.89
CA THR A 496 -26.63 15.58 -22.19
C THR A 496 -26.69 16.96 -22.84
N ARG A 497 -27.61 17.83 -22.40
CA ARG A 497 -27.86 19.16 -22.98
C ARG A 497 -28.09 20.20 -21.89
N GLY A 498 -27.65 21.42 -22.15
CA GLY A 498 -27.92 22.57 -21.30
C GLY A 498 -29.28 23.20 -21.56
N SER A 499 -29.60 24.23 -20.78
CA SER A 499 -30.82 25.04 -20.97
C SER A 499 -30.87 25.68 -22.37
N ASP A 500 -29.71 25.99 -22.95
CA ASP A 500 -29.57 26.53 -24.30
C ASP A 500 -29.61 25.43 -25.40
N GLN A 501 -29.99 24.18 -25.07
CA GLN A 501 -29.98 23.00 -25.97
C GLN A 501 -28.61 22.58 -26.54
N LEU A 502 -27.54 23.31 -26.20
CA LEU A 502 -26.17 22.95 -26.57
C LEU A 502 -25.75 21.65 -25.85
N PRO A 503 -25.01 20.76 -26.54
CA PRO A 503 -24.49 19.56 -25.92
C PRO A 503 -23.50 19.93 -24.81
N ILE A 504 -23.69 19.35 -23.62
CA ILE A 504 -22.74 19.51 -22.52
C ILE A 504 -21.75 18.35 -22.59
N SER A 505 -20.46 18.66 -22.76
CA SER A 505 -19.41 17.64 -22.80
C SER A 505 -18.07 18.20 -22.36
N THR A 506 -17.30 17.38 -21.65
CA THR A 506 -15.89 17.64 -21.31
C THR A 506 -14.92 16.95 -22.28
N LYS A 507 -15.34 16.71 -23.54
CA LYS A 507 -14.41 16.30 -24.62
C LYS A 507 -13.33 17.37 -24.80
N PHE A 508 -12.10 16.95 -25.10
CA PHE A 508 -10.93 17.84 -25.16
C PHE A 508 -11.19 19.11 -25.99
N ASP A 509 -11.76 18.96 -27.18
CA ASP A 509 -12.06 20.08 -28.09
C ASP A 509 -13.15 21.04 -27.58
N MET A 510 -14.05 20.56 -26.72
CA MET A 510 -15.19 21.33 -26.19
C MET A 510 -14.91 21.95 -24.81
N ARG A 511 -13.79 21.60 -24.16
CA ARG A 511 -13.44 22.11 -22.81
C ARG A 511 -13.16 23.61 -22.79
N SER A 512 -12.68 24.16 -23.89
CA SER A 512 -12.39 25.60 -24.04
C SER A 512 -13.61 26.43 -24.44
N ASP A 513 -14.74 25.79 -24.76
CA ASP A 513 -15.95 26.50 -25.15
C ASP A 513 -16.62 27.15 -23.94
N LEU A 514 -16.67 28.48 -23.96
CA LEU A 514 -17.32 29.29 -22.93
C LEU A 514 -18.81 28.95 -22.76
N GLY A 515 -19.48 28.49 -23.83
CA GLY A 515 -20.87 28.04 -23.77
C GLY A 515 -21.05 26.83 -22.83
N VAL A 516 -20.12 25.86 -22.89
CA VAL A 516 -20.13 24.68 -22.04
C VAL A 516 -19.84 25.05 -20.58
N VAL A 517 -18.84 25.90 -20.35
CA VAL A 517 -18.49 26.39 -18.99
C VAL A 517 -19.67 27.11 -18.35
N ARG A 518 -20.38 27.97 -19.10
CA ARG A 518 -21.58 28.66 -18.62
C ARG A 518 -22.72 27.69 -18.30
N ASN A 519 -22.93 26.68 -19.13
CA ASN A 519 -23.97 25.67 -18.92
C ASN A 519 -23.73 24.85 -17.65
N TYR A 520 -22.48 24.47 -17.35
CA TYR A 520 -22.15 23.82 -16.08
C TYR A 520 -22.41 24.72 -14.87
N GLY A 521 -22.06 26.01 -14.98
CA GLY A 521 -22.31 26.99 -13.91
C GLY A 521 -23.80 27.19 -13.63
N ARG A 522 -24.62 27.28 -14.68
CA ARG A 522 -26.09 27.36 -14.57
C ARG A 522 -26.69 26.09 -13.97
N LEU A 523 -26.24 24.91 -14.42
CA LEU A 523 -26.68 23.64 -13.85
C LEU A 523 -26.39 23.58 -12.35
N LEU A 524 -25.18 23.98 -11.94
CA LEU A 524 -24.81 23.99 -10.54
C LEU A 524 -25.65 24.99 -9.73
N LEU A 525 -25.94 26.17 -10.29
CA LEU A 525 -26.81 27.17 -9.66
C LEU A 525 -28.24 26.63 -9.46
N GLU A 526 -28.83 26.02 -10.49
CA GLU A 526 -30.16 25.40 -10.40
C GLU A 526 -30.18 24.28 -9.34
N MET A 527 -29.17 23.40 -9.35
CA MET A 527 -29.05 22.34 -8.35
C MET A 527 -28.82 22.89 -6.94
N ALA A 528 -28.02 23.94 -6.77
CA ALA A 528 -27.79 24.59 -5.49
C ALA A 528 -29.06 25.21 -4.90
N SER A 529 -30.00 25.65 -5.73
CA SER A 529 -31.29 26.20 -5.29
C SER A 529 -32.28 25.14 -4.82
N VAL A 530 -32.19 23.90 -5.32
CA VAL A 530 -33.16 22.83 -5.06
C VAL A 530 -32.65 21.82 -4.04
N VAL A 531 -31.37 21.44 -4.10
CA VAL A 531 -30.81 20.37 -3.27
C VAL A 531 -30.54 20.91 -1.86
N PRO A 532 -31.11 20.30 -0.80
CA PRO A 532 -30.85 20.70 0.58
C PRO A 532 -29.42 20.35 1.00
N ASP A 533 -28.92 21.01 2.04
CA ASP A 533 -27.64 20.69 2.70
C ASP A 533 -26.42 20.71 1.76
N GLY A 534 -25.91 19.55 1.35
CA GLY A 534 -24.62 19.41 0.67
C GLY A 534 -24.69 19.00 -0.81
N ILE A 535 -23.81 19.56 -1.64
CA ILE A 535 -23.54 19.11 -3.01
C ILE A 535 -22.05 18.79 -3.14
N VAL A 536 -21.71 17.69 -3.80
CA VAL A 536 -20.32 17.36 -4.15
C VAL A 536 -20.19 17.35 -5.67
N CYS A 537 -19.25 18.13 -6.21
CA CYS A 537 -19.00 18.25 -7.63
C CYS A 537 -17.60 17.75 -7.98
N PHE A 538 -17.54 16.66 -8.75
CA PHE A 538 -16.28 16.08 -9.21
C PHE A 538 -15.90 16.62 -10.60
N PHE A 539 -14.69 17.16 -10.70
CA PHE A 539 -14.06 17.63 -11.93
C PHE A 539 -13.06 16.60 -12.48
N VAL A 540 -12.72 16.70 -13.76
CA VAL A 540 -11.79 15.77 -14.44
C VAL A 540 -10.32 15.99 -14.09
N SER A 541 -9.93 17.23 -13.75
CA SER A 541 -8.57 17.57 -13.35
C SER A 541 -8.55 18.88 -12.56
N TYR A 542 -7.51 19.05 -11.73
CA TYR A 542 -7.25 20.31 -11.02
C TYR A 542 -7.11 21.49 -11.97
N SER A 543 -6.35 21.35 -13.06
CA SER A 543 -6.19 22.41 -14.06
C SER A 543 -7.51 22.86 -14.70
N TYR A 544 -8.43 21.92 -14.93
CA TYR A 544 -9.74 22.23 -15.50
C TYR A 544 -10.66 22.86 -14.45
N MET A 545 -10.62 22.38 -13.22
CA MET A 545 -11.35 22.98 -12.10
C MET A 545 -10.94 24.44 -11.90
N ASP A 546 -9.64 24.72 -11.81
CA ASP A 546 -9.12 26.08 -11.64
C ASP A 546 -9.55 27.00 -12.78
N GLY A 547 -9.44 26.52 -14.02
CA GLY A 547 -9.88 27.26 -15.21
C GLY A 547 -11.38 27.60 -15.18
N ILE A 548 -12.23 26.63 -14.83
CA ILE A 548 -13.68 26.84 -14.72
C ILE A 548 -14.01 27.79 -13.58
N VAL A 549 -13.44 27.59 -12.39
CA VAL A 549 -13.76 28.40 -11.21
C VAL A 549 -13.37 29.86 -11.44
N ASN A 550 -12.21 30.10 -12.08
CA ASN A 550 -11.80 31.45 -12.49
C ASN A 550 -12.80 32.07 -13.47
N SER A 551 -13.22 31.32 -14.50
CA SER A 551 -14.22 31.79 -15.45
C SER A 551 -15.58 32.07 -14.79
N TRP A 552 -16.02 31.26 -13.82
CA TRP A 552 -17.26 31.49 -13.07
C TRP A 552 -17.18 32.70 -12.15
N ASN A 553 -16.01 33.01 -11.61
CA ASN A 553 -15.79 34.21 -10.82
C ASN A 553 -15.85 35.48 -11.69
N GLU A 554 -15.20 35.46 -12.86
CA GLU A 554 -15.24 36.55 -13.84
C GLU A 554 -16.65 36.83 -14.36
N ASN A 555 -17.41 35.76 -14.66
CA ASN A 555 -18.79 35.85 -15.13
C ASN A 555 -19.81 36.15 -14.03
N GLY A 556 -19.40 36.21 -12.75
CA GLY A 556 -20.27 36.47 -11.60
C GLY A 556 -21.12 35.28 -11.13
N ILE A 557 -21.12 34.15 -11.86
CA ILE A 557 -21.91 32.94 -11.52
C ILE A 557 -21.55 32.41 -10.13
N LEU A 558 -20.27 32.46 -9.76
CA LEU A 558 -19.81 31.97 -8.47
C LEU A 558 -20.44 32.76 -7.30
N LYS A 559 -20.64 34.08 -7.47
CA LYS A 559 -21.30 34.91 -6.45
C LYS A 559 -22.75 34.52 -6.28
N ASP A 560 -23.44 34.19 -7.36
CA ASP A 560 -24.83 33.73 -7.32
C ASP A 560 -24.95 32.37 -6.62
N ILE A 561 -24.02 31.46 -6.90
CA ILE A 561 -23.95 30.16 -6.20
C ILE A 561 -23.70 30.37 -4.70
N MET A 562 -22.80 31.28 -4.33
CA MET A 562 -22.46 31.60 -2.94
C MET A 562 -23.61 32.23 -2.14
N GLN A 563 -24.62 32.80 -2.82
CA GLN A 563 -25.84 33.27 -2.15
C GLN A 563 -26.69 32.10 -1.63
N HIS A 564 -26.62 30.94 -2.28
CA HIS A 564 -27.37 29.75 -1.89
C HIS A 564 -26.59 28.84 -0.94
N LYS A 565 -25.30 28.58 -1.23
CA LYS A 565 -24.48 27.62 -0.47
C LYS A 565 -23.01 28.05 -0.38
N LEU A 566 -22.33 27.67 0.70
CA LEU A 566 -20.89 27.92 0.86
C LEU A 566 -20.07 27.00 -0.05
N VAL A 567 -19.07 27.53 -0.74
CA VAL A 567 -18.20 26.75 -1.63
C VAL A 567 -16.88 26.44 -0.94
N PHE A 568 -16.50 25.16 -0.96
CA PHE A 568 -15.20 24.66 -0.50
C PHE A 568 -14.52 23.96 -1.66
N ILE A 569 -13.22 24.19 -1.83
CA ILE A 569 -12.43 23.69 -2.96
C ILE A 569 -11.33 22.78 -2.43
N GLU A 570 -11.20 21.60 -3.02
CA GLU A 570 -10.09 20.68 -2.79
C GLU A 570 -8.80 21.24 -3.38
N THR A 571 -7.72 21.23 -2.60
CA THR A 571 -6.37 21.57 -3.07
C THR A 571 -5.46 20.35 -3.01
N GLN A 572 -4.31 20.42 -3.68
CA GLN A 572 -3.33 19.33 -3.64
C GLN A 572 -2.67 19.17 -2.26
N ASP A 573 -2.83 20.14 -1.36
CA ASP A 573 -2.36 20.04 0.02
C ASP A 573 -3.38 19.25 0.87
N VAL A 574 -2.90 18.17 1.49
CA VAL A 574 -3.69 17.29 2.36
C VAL A 574 -4.21 18.06 3.58
N VAL A 575 -3.43 19.00 4.12
CA VAL A 575 -3.82 19.74 5.33
C VAL A 575 -4.98 20.68 5.03
N GLU A 576 -4.86 21.47 3.95
CA GLU A 576 -5.92 22.36 3.49
C GLU A 576 -7.19 21.59 3.11
N THR A 577 -7.05 20.48 2.37
CA THR A 577 -8.18 19.64 1.99
C THR A 577 -8.89 19.03 3.20
N THR A 578 -8.14 18.62 4.24
CA THR A 578 -8.74 18.13 5.49
C THR A 578 -9.54 19.23 6.19
N LEU A 579 -8.99 20.46 6.26
CA LEU A 579 -9.70 21.61 6.82
C LEU A 579 -10.93 21.99 5.99
N ALA A 580 -10.84 21.93 4.66
CA ALA A 580 -11.95 22.21 3.76
C ALA A 580 -13.08 21.18 3.93
N LEU A 581 -12.74 19.89 4.05
CA LEU A 581 -13.70 18.80 4.31
C LEU A 581 -14.38 18.96 5.68
N ASP A 582 -13.63 19.31 6.73
CA ASP A 582 -14.20 19.53 8.05
C ASP A 582 -15.14 20.74 8.10
N ASN A 583 -14.78 21.82 7.40
CA ASN A 583 -15.64 22.99 7.28
C ASN A 583 -16.87 22.72 6.40
N TYR A 584 -16.74 21.92 5.35
CA TYR A 584 -17.86 21.44 4.54
C TYR A 584 -18.87 20.66 5.39
N ARG A 585 -18.41 19.72 6.23
CA ARG A 585 -19.27 18.98 7.16
C ARG A 585 -19.99 19.91 8.13
N LYS A 586 -19.25 20.80 8.80
CA LYS A 586 -19.82 21.80 9.71
C LYS A 586 -20.88 22.68 9.05
N ALA A 587 -20.64 23.10 7.80
CA ALA A 587 -21.57 23.95 7.07
C ALA A 587 -22.87 23.21 6.70
N CYS A 588 -22.78 21.92 6.36
CA CYS A 588 -23.94 21.06 6.17
C CYS A 588 -24.72 20.88 7.50
N ASP A 589 -24.03 20.55 8.58
CA ASP A 589 -24.66 20.32 9.90
C ASP A 589 -25.32 21.58 10.49
N CYS A 590 -24.77 22.76 10.18
CA CYS A 590 -25.31 24.04 10.61
C CYS A 590 -26.50 24.53 9.75
N GLY A 591 -26.93 23.77 8.74
CA GLY A 591 -28.08 24.09 7.89
C GLY A 591 -27.86 25.25 6.91
N ARG A 592 -26.64 25.77 6.76
CA ARG A 592 -26.30 26.74 5.71
C ARG A 592 -26.19 26.09 4.34
N GLY A 593 -25.82 24.81 4.33
CA GLY A 593 -25.53 24.06 3.12
C GLY A 593 -24.19 24.45 2.49
N ALA A 594 -23.61 23.49 1.77
CA ALA A 594 -22.27 23.63 1.22
C ALA A 594 -22.12 22.90 -0.11
N ILE A 595 -21.16 23.34 -0.91
CA ILE A 595 -20.75 22.72 -2.16
C ILE A 595 -19.26 22.41 -2.05
N PHE A 596 -18.89 21.15 -2.28
CA PHE A 596 -17.51 20.69 -2.28
C PHE A 596 -17.05 20.42 -3.72
N PHE A 597 -16.06 21.18 -4.19
CA PHE A 597 -15.41 20.94 -5.47
C PHE A 597 -14.22 20.02 -5.28
N SER A 598 -14.24 18.89 -5.97
CA SER A 598 -13.23 17.84 -5.87
C SER A 598 -12.84 17.31 -7.24
N VAL A 599 -11.79 16.49 -7.32
CA VAL A 599 -11.34 15.87 -8.56
C VAL A 599 -11.58 14.36 -8.54
N ALA A 600 -12.15 13.81 -9.62
CA ALA A 600 -12.25 12.36 -9.81
C ALA A 600 -10.98 11.84 -10.50
N ARG A 601 -10.07 11.25 -9.72
CA ARG A 601 -8.83 10.63 -10.23
C ARG A 601 -8.56 9.27 -9.58
#